data_AF-A0A935WJZ7-F1
#
_entry.id   AF-A0A935WJZ7-F1
#
_cell.length_a   1.000
_cell.length_b   1.000
_cell.length_c   1.000
_cell.angle_alpha   90.00
_cell.angle_beta   90.00
_cell.angle_gamma   90.00
#
_symmetry.space_group_name_H-M   'P 1'
#
loop_
_entity.id
_entity.type
_entity.pdbx_description
1 polymer ?
#
loop_
_entity_poly.entity_id
_entity_poly.type
_entity_poly.pdbx_seq_one_letter_code
_entity_poly.pdbx_strand_id
1 'polypeptide(L)'
;MLPLLLPAPVVVVTGRGEGELGARLLRAGATDFVGKDWLGPGSVTRAVENAIERFAMATELRQRQRALRESESRTRTIFEHATTGIAIIDASGHYLRCNAAYSAITGLSEEELRHREFPALLHAEERERSRAHMQLLLAGAIPSYELDGRFIRQDGSVRWVHKFVSVLDVEDGRPHELISLVTDVTARRAAEAELRERDDAARLVADTAARLVLGNAGGALHRGGAEQHLPRAVPPGGRRLLPPLHPRARRRPAAGLEPGPGPGGAPGGEPGAPRRVPLRPGAGPRHAAGARGAGAGGV
;
A
#
# COMPACT_ATOMS: atom_id res chain seq x y z
N MET A 1 33.39 25.86 -18.20
CA MET A 1 33.65 24.50 -18.70
C MET A 1 34.08 23.65 -17.52
N LEU A 2 33.55 22.43 -17.36
CA LEU A 2 34.18 21.47 -16.44
C LEU A 2 35.53 21.02 -17.04
N PRO A 3 36.59 20.84 -16.25
CA PRO A 3 37.83 20.25 -16.74
C PRO A 3 37.58 18.81 -17.19
N LEU A 4 38.20 18.41 -18.31
CA LEU A 4 38.25 17.02 -18.74
C LEU A 4 38.99 16.21 -17.67
N LEU A 5 38.27 15.40 -16.91
CA LEU A 5 38.88 14.50 -15.93
C LEU A 5 39.47 13.29 -16.63
N LEU A 6 40.78 13.14 -16.49
CA LEU A 6 41.54 12.00 -16.99
C LEU A 6 41.15 10.72 -16.22
N PRO A 7 41.25 9.53 -16.84
CA PRO A 7 40.83 8.26 -16.23
C PRO A 7 41.74 7.78 -15.09
N ALA A 8 42.80 8.51 -14.76
CA ALA A 8 43.75 8.22 -13.70
C ALA A 8 44.25 9.55 -13.07
N PRO A 9 44.75 9.55 -11.82
CA PRO A 9 45.40 10.72 -11.25
C PRO A 9 46.66 11.08 -12.05
N VAL A 10 46.83 12.36 -12.37
CA VAL A 10 48.00 12.87 -13.09
C VAL A 10 48.72 13.90 -12.24
N VAL A 11 49.96 13.60 -11.88
CA VAL A 11 50.89 14.51 -11.20
C VAL A 11 51.90 15.04 -12.21
N VAL A 12 51.97 16.36 -12.36
CA VAL A 12 52.86 17.00 -13.35
C VAL A 12 54.10 17.56 -12.66
N VAL A 13 55.29 17.09 -13.03
CA VAL A 13 56.57 17.63 -12.54
C VAL A 13 57.05 18.73 -13.49
N THR A 14 57.26 19.96 -12.98
CA THR A 14 57.52 21.17 -13.78
C THR A 14 58.86 21.80 -13.45
N GLY A 15 59.58 22.33 -14.45
CA GLY A 15 60.69 23.26 -14.20
C GLY A 15 60.17 24.64 -13.78
N ARG A 16 61.05 25.50 -13.23
CA ARG A 16 60.80 26.88 -12.76
C ARG A 16 59.46 27.46 -13.22
N GLY A 17 58.50 27.48 -12.30
CA GLY A 17 57.13 27.87 -12.56
C GLY A 17 56.42 28.21 -11.27
N GLU A 18 56.39 29.50 -10.95
CA GLU A 18 55.59 30.06 -9.85
C GLU A 18 54.08 29.85 -10.11
N GLY A 19 53.25 30.12 -9.10
CA GLY A 19 51.90 29.53 -8.94
C GLY A 19 50.91 29.62 -10.11
N GLU A 20 51.09 30.52 -11.08
CA GLU A 20 50.30 30.55 -12.31
C GLU A 20 50.40 29.26 -13.13
N LEU A 21 51.59 28.66 -13.24
CA LEU A 21 51.79 27.43 -14.01
C LEU A 21 51.01 26.26 -13.38
N GLY A 22 51.10 26.12 -12.06
CA GLY A 22 50.34 25.13 -11.29
C GLY A 22 48.83 25.32 -11.43
N ALA A 23 48.34 26.55 -11.28
CA ALA A 23 46.92 26.85 -11.46
C ALA A 23 46.42 26.58 -12.90
N ARG A 24 47.26 26.76 -13.92
CA ARG A 24 46.95 26.36 -15.31
C ARG A 24 46.89 24.84 -15.47
N LEU A 25 47.81 24.09 -14.86
CA LEU A 25 47.84 22.62 -14.93
C LEU A 25 46.63 21.97 -14.24
N LEU A 26 46.24 22.46 -13.05
CA LEU A 26 45.02 21.99 -12.37
C LEU A 26 43.76 22.28 -13.21
N ARG A 27 43.66 23.47 -13.83
CA ARG A 27 42.57 23.81 -14.75
C ARG A 27 42.57 22.97 -16.04
N ALA A 28 43.73 22.45 -16.45
CA ALA A 28 43.88 21.52 -17.57
C ALA A 28 43.57 20.05 -17.23
N GLY A 29 43.25 19.73 -15.96
CA GLY A 29 42.87 18.38 -15.52
C GLY A 29 43.97 17.60 -14.78
N ALA A 30 45.12 18.21 -14.47
CA ALA A 30 46.09 17.62 -13.56
C ALA A 30 45.49 17.50 -12.14
N THR A 31 45.86 16.44 -11.43
CA THR A 31 45.40 16.17 -10.05
C THR A 31 46.30 16.83 -9.00
N ASP A 32 47.61 16.90 -9.28
CA ASP A 32 48.57 17.68 -8.50
C ASP A 32 49.78 18.10 -9.39
N PHE A 33 50.67 18.93 -8.87
CA PHE A 33 51.93 19.27 -9.55
C PHE A 33 53.10 19.45 -8.57
N VAL A 34 54.32 19.21 -9.04
CA VAL A 34 55.55 19.38 -8.25
C VAL A 34 56.52 20.27 -9.00
N GLY A 35 57.01 21.34 -8.38
CA GLY A 35 58.08 22.17 -8.92
C GLY A 35 59.45 21.52 -8.74
N LYS A 36 60.31 21.55 -9.76
CA LYS A 36 61.67 20.98 -9.70
C LYS A 36 62.53 21.61 -8.61
N ASP A 37 62.31 22.90 -8.32
CA ASP A 37 62.99 23.63 -7.26
C ASP A 37 62.60 23.15 -5.84
N TRP A 38 61.54 22.33 -5.71
CA TRP A 38 61.03 21.75 -4.46
C TRP A 38 61.25 20.23 -4.36
N LEU A 39 62.10 19.65 -5.22
CA LEU A 39 62.40 18.21 -5.23
C LEU A 39 63.30 17.79 -4.06
N GLY A 40 62.74 17.75 -2.86
CA GLY A 40 63.33 17.04 -1.72
C GLY A 40 63.12 15.52 -1.81
N PRO A 41 63.87 14.71 -1.03
CA PRO A 41 63.63 13.27 -0.93
C PRO A 41 62.17 12.95 -0.58
N GLY A 42 61.51 12.10 -1.38
CA GLY A 42 60.11 11.72 -1.18
C GLY A 42 59.04 12.75 -1.61
N SER A 43 59.43 13.94 -2.10
CA SER A 43 58.47 14.98 -2.57
C SER A 43 57.51 14.48 -3.66
N VAL A 44 58.04 13.78 -4.67
CA VAL A 44 57.25 13.17 -5.76
C VAL A 44 56.37 12.05 -5.22
N THR A 45 56.88 11.20 -4.33
CA THR A 45 56.13 10.11 -3.70
C THR A 45 54.89 10.66 -2.99
N ARG A 46 55.07 11.67 -2.13
CA ARG A 46 53.98 12.32 -1.40
C ARG A 46 52.96 13.00 -2.32
N ALA A 47 53.40 13.60 -3.43
CA ALA A 47 52.49 14.19 -4.41
C ALA A 47 51.67 13.12 -5.16
N VAL A 48 52.26 11.97 -5.46
CA VAL A 48 51.57 10.82 -6.08
C VAL A 48 50.58 10.19 -5.09
N GLU A 49 50.97 9.97 -3.83
CA GLU A 49 50.10 9.48 -2.76
C GLU A 49 48.87 10.40 -2.57
N ASN A 50 49.10 11.71 -2.36
CA ASN A 50 48.04 12.71 -2.26
C ASN A 50 47.11 12.71 -3.49
N ALA A 51 47.66 12.57 -4.70
CA ALA A 51 46.88 12.57 -5.93
C ALA A 51 46.02 11.31 -6.08
N ILE A 52 46.54 10.14 -5.69
CA ILE A 52 45.78 8.87 -5.65
C ILE A 52 44.65 8.98 -4.63
N GLU A 53 44.92 9.45 -3.41
CA GLU A 53 43.90 9.62 -2.37
C GLU A 53 42.77 10.58 -2.79
N ARG A 54 43.13 11.76 -3.31
CA ARG A 54 42.16 12.76 -3.80
C ARG A 54 41.34 12.22 -4.97
N PHE A 55 41.96 11.50 -5.90
CA PHE A 55 41.26 10.90 -7.04
C PHE A 55 40.32 9.78 -6.60
N ALA A 56 40.73 8.93 -5.66
CA ALA A 56 39.89 7.89 -5.08
C ALA A 56 38.68 8.50 -4.37
N MET A 57 38.88 9.48 -3.47
CA MET A 57 37.80 10.18 -2.76
C MET A 57 36.82 10.88 -3.71
N ALA A 58 37.34 11.57 -4.74
CA ALA A 58 36.50 12.23 -5.74
C ALA A 58 35.73 11.22 -6.62
N THR A 59 36.29 10.04 -6.86
CA THR A 59 35.62 8.97 -7.62
C THR A 59 34.54 8.30 -6.78
N GLU A 60 34.83 7.97 -5.52
CA GLU A 60 33.87 7.41 -4.58
C GLU A 60 32.69 8.35 -4.34
N LEU A 61 32.94 9.65 -4.14
CA LEU A 61 31.88 10.65 -3.99
C LEU A 61 30.97 10.69 -5.23
N ARG A 62 31.54 10.67 -6.44
CA ARG A 62 30.76 10.62 -7.69
C ARG A 62 29.97 9.32 -7.84
N GLN A 63 30.54 8.18 -7.46
CA GLN A 63 29.86 6.88 -7.48
C GLN A 63 28.68 6.87 -6.50
N ARG A 64 28.86 7.35 -5.26
CA ARG A 64 27.78 7.51 -4.27
C ARG A 64 26.69 8.46 -4.76
N GLN A 65 27.05 9.63 -5.29
CA GLN A 65 26.09 10.58 -5.87
C GLN A 65 25.34 10.01 -7.08
N ARG A 66 26.01 9.23 -7.94
CA ARG A 66 25.38 8.57 -9.08
C ARG A 66 24.41 7.49 -8.62
N ALA A 67 24.83 6.61 -7.71
CA ALA A 67 23.98 5.56 -7.15
C ALA A 67 22.75 6.13 -6.42
N LEU A 68 22.91 7.24 -5.69
CA LEU A 68 21.80 7.96 -5.07
C LEU A 68 20.81 8.47 -6.13
N ARG A 69 21.27 9.18 -7.16
CA ARG A 69 20.42 9.69 -8.25
C ARG A 69 19.72 8.58 -9.03
N GLU A 70 20.41 7.48 -9.31
CA GLU A 70 19.82 6.31 -9.98
C GLU A 70 18.74 5.66 -9.11
N SER A 71 18.95 5.57 -7.80
CA SER A 71 17.96 5.08 -6.82
C SER A 71 16.74 6.01 -6.71
N GLU A 72 16.97 7.32 -6.51
CA GLU A 72 15.92 8.34 -6.44
C GLU A 72 15.08 8.38 -7.72
N SER A 73 15.73 8.34 -8.89
CA SER A 73 15.04 8.30 -10.18
C SER A 73 14.21 7.04 -10.32
N ARG A 74 14.73 5.87 -9.93
CA ARG A 74 13.99 4.61 -9.99
C ARG A 74 12.77 4.61 -9.09
N THR A 75 12.91 5.07 -7.84
CA THR A 75 11.80 5.20 -6.89
C THR A 75 10.74 6.18 -7.40
N ARG A 76 11.16 7.31 -7.99
CA ARG A 76 10.24 8.26 -8.64
C ARG A 76 9.49 7.60 -9.79
N THR A 77 10.16 6.92 -10.72
CA THR A 77 9.52 6.22 -11.84
C THR A 77 8.49 5.19 -11.36
N ILE A 78 8.79 4.42 -10.31
CA ILE A 78 7.85 3.45 -9.72
C ILE A 78 6.61 4.16 -9.15
N PHE A 79 6.80 5.26 -8.43
CA PHE A 79 5.70 6.04 -7.86
C PHE A 79 4.79 6.63 -8.96
N GLU A 80 5.37 7.31 -9.96
CA GLU A 80 4.60 7.99 -11.00
C GLU A 80 3.85 7.03 -11.95
N HIS A 81 4.44 5.87 -12.26
CA HIS A 81 3.86 4.90 -13.21
C HIS A 81 3.12 3.73 -12.55
N ALA A 82 2.95 3.73 -11.23
CA ALA A 82 2.09 2.74 -10.56
C ALA A 82 0.63 2.90 -11.00
N THR A 83 -0.01 1.77 -11.35
CA THR A 83 -1.44 1.72 -11.74
C THR A 83 -2.38 1.94 -10.56
N THR A 84 -1.94 1.59 -9.36
CA THR A 84 -2.61 1.92 -8.11
C THR A 84 -2.37 3.39 -7.77
N GLY A 85 -3.40 4.10 -7.33
CA GLY A 85 -3.27 5.45 -6.82
C GLY A 85 -2.47 5.45 -5.51
N ILE A 86 -1.40 6.22 -5.44
CA ILE A 86 -0.57 6.40 -4.26
C ILE A 86 -0.69 7.85 -3.79
N ALA A 87 -0.99 8.04 -2.51
CA ALA A 87 -0.87 9.32 -1.84
C ALA A 87 -0.04 9.18 -0.57
N ILE A 88 0.80 10.18 -0.29
CA ILE A 88 1.50 10.37 0.98
C ILE A 88 0.80 11.51 1.70
N ILE A 89 0.43 11.29 2.95
CA ILE A 89 -0.23 12.28 3.82
C ILE A 89 0.56 12.43 5.11
N ASP A 90 0.50 13.60 5.74
CA ASP A 90 1.06 13.81 7.06
C ASP A 90 0.19 13.16 8.16
N ALA A 91 0.68 13.18 9.40
CA ALA A 91 -0.05 12.72 10.57
C ALA A 91 -1.36 13.49 10.87
N SER A 92 -1.53 14.69 10.30
CA SER A 92 -2.76 15.50 10.40
C SER A 92 -3.79 15.12 9.33
N GLY A 93 -3.37 14.43 8.26
CA GLY A 93 -4.21 14.00 7.14
C GLY A 93 -4.17 14.94 5.93
N HIS A 94 -3.25 15.91 5.86
CA HIS A 94 -3.03 16.72 4.66
C HIS A 94 -2.19 15.99 3.62
N TYR A 95 -2.45 16.24 2.33
CA TYR A 95 -1.69 15.61 1.25
C TYR A 95 -0.30 16.24 1.08
N LEU A 96 0.73 15.42 1.27
CA LEU A 96 2.12 15.79 1.03
C LEU A 96 2.51 15.57 -0.44
N ARG A 97 2.08 14.45 -1.05
CA ARG A 97 2.30 14.09 -2.47
C ARG A 97 1.25 13.08 -2.94
N CYS A 98 1.01 12.99 -4.25
CA CYS A 98 0.29 11.86 -4.85
C CYS A 98 0.80 11.55 -6.25
N ASN A 99 0.56 10.35 -6.76
CA ASN A 99 0.92 9.98 -8.14
C ASN A 99 -0.21 10.27 -9.14
N ALA A 100 0.14 10.20 -10.44
CA ALA A 100 -0.80 10.39 -11.54
C ALA A 100 -2.06 9.49 -11.45
N ALA A 101 -1.91 8.24 -11.00
CA ALA A 101 -3.05 7.32 -10.82
C ALA A 101 -4.01 7.78 -9.71
N TYR A 102 -3.51 8.33 -8.60
CA TYR A 102 -4.36 8.88 -7.54
C TYR A 102 -5.16 10.08 -8.03
N SER A 103 -4.50 11.02 -8.73
CA SER A 103 -5.17 12.14 -9.39
C SER A 103 -6.22 11.68 -10.41
N ALA A 104 -5.92 10.64 -11.20
CA ALA A 104 -6.88 10.05 -12.13
C ALA A 104 -8.07 9.38 -11.42
N ILE A 105 -7.91 8.87 -10.19
CA ILE A 105 -8.98 8.27 -9.37
C ILE A 105 -9.87 9.34 -8.72
N THR A 106 -9.29 10.42 -8.20
CA THR A 106 -10.03 11.52 -7.51
C THR A 106 -10.57 12.58 -8.47
N GLY A 107 -9.98 12.71 -9.66
CA GLY A 107 -10.25 13.80 -10.58
C GLY A 107 -9.62 15.13 -10.14
N LEU A 108 -8.65 15.13 -9.22
CA LEU A 108 -7.99 16.33 -8.69
C LEU A 108 -6.47 16.27 -8.94
N SER A 109 -5.87 17.42 -9.27
CA SER A 109 -4.41 17.55 -9.34
C SER A 109 -3.73 17.40 -7.97
N GLU A 110 -2.43 17.12 -7.95
CA GLU A 110 -1.64 17.10 -6.70
C GLU A 110 -1.71 18.45 -5.97
N GLU A 111 -1.69 19.56 -6.70
CA GLU A 111 -1.78 20.91 -6.14
C GLU A 111 -3.14 21.17 -5.47
N GLU A 112 -4.26 20.78 -6.09
CA GLU A 112 -5.58 20.86 -5.46
C GLU A 112 -5.73 19.91 -4.26
N LEU A 113 -5.04 18.76 -4.26
CA LEU A 113 -5.05 17.81 -3.16
C LEU A 113 -4.26 18.33 -1.95
N ARG A 114 -3.11 19.00 -2.16
CA ARG A 114 -2.33 19.65 -1.08
C ARG A 114 -3.15 20.64 -0.23
N HIS A 115 -4.17 21.26 -0.82
CA HIS A 115 -5.08 22.19 -0.14
C HIS A 115 -6.30 21.51 0.50
N ARG A 116 -6.30 20.17 0.62
CA ARG A 116 -7.41 19.38 1.17
C ARG A 116 -6.92 18.41 2.25
N GLU A 117 -7.85 18.01 3.11
CA GLU A 117 -7.66 16.91 4.05
C GLU A 117 -8.18 15.60 3.44
N PHE A 118 -7.51 14.49 3.75
CA PHE A 118 -7.88 13.15 3.29
C PHE A 118 -9.39 12.80 3.45
N PRO A 119 -10.06 13.08 4.60
CA PRO A 119 -11.48 12.73 4.77
C PRO A 119 -12.44 13.49 3.86
N ALA A 120 -12.02 14.62 3.25
CA ALA A 120 -12.88 15.44 2.40
C ALA A 120 -13.34 14.68 1.14
N LEU A 121 -12.52 13.77 0.62
CA LEU A 121 -12.82 12.97 -0.58
C LEU A 121 -13.74 11.78 -0.31
N LEU A 122 -13.91 11.37 0.96
CA LEU A 122 -14.77 10.25 1.33
C LEU A 122 -16.25 10.63 1.32
N HIS A 123 -17.10 9.70 0.87
CA HIS A 123 -18.54 9.75 1.09
C HIS A 123 -18.84 9.88 2.61
N ALA A 124 -19.87 10.66 2.96
CA ALA A 124 -20.11 11.07 4.35
C ALA A 124 -20.19 9.90 5.36
N GLU A 125 -20.86 8.80 4.97
CA GLU A 125 -21.01 7.57 5.75
C GLU A 125 -19.69 6.87 6.11
N GLU A 126 -18.61 7.16 5.39
CA GLU A 126 -17.32 6.46 5.51
C GLU A 126 -16.27 7.28 6.27
N ARG A 127 -16.48 8.59 6.38
CA ARG A 127 -15.57 9.53 7.07
C ARG A 127 -15.29 9.09 8.49
N GLU A 128 -16.33 8.78 9.25
CA GLU A 128 -16.17 8.39 10.66
C GLU A 128 -15.47 7.05 10.83
N ARG A 129 -15.80 6.06 9.97
CA ARG A 129 -15.09 4.77 9.95
C ARG A 129 -13.61 4.96 9.63
N SER A 130 -13.26 5.74 8.62
CA SER A 130 -11.85 5.97 8.27
C SER A 130 -11.13 6.80 9.35
N ARG A 131 -11.82 7.74 10.03
CA ARG A 131 -11.26 8.54 11.13
C ARG A 131 -10.87 7.66 12.31
N ALA A 132 -11.74 6.73 12.71
CA ALA A 132 -11.45 5.77 13.78
C ALA A 132 -10.23 4.88 13.47
N HIS A 133 -10.11 4.36 12.24
CA HIS A 133 -8.95 3.56 11.83
C HIS A 133 -7.67 4.42 11.77
N MET A 134 -7.77 5.67 11.34
CA MET A 134 -6.63 6.61 11.34
C MET A 134 -6.13 6.86 12.76
N GLN A 135 -7.02 7.06 13.73
CA GLN A 135 -6.64 7.26 15.14
C GLN A 135 -5.92 6.03 15.71
N LEU A 136 -6.37 4.81 15.40
CA LEU A 136 -5.69 3.58 15.81
C LEU A 136 -4.29 3.44 15.17
N LEU A 137 -4.14 3.83 13.90
CA LEU A 137 -2.87 3.83 13.18
C LEU A 137 -1.89 4.84 13.78
N LEU A 138 -2.33 6.09 13.99
CA LEU A 138 -1.54 7.17 14.59
C LEU A 138 -1.14 6.89 16.04
N ALA A 139 -1.98 6.16 16.79
CA ALA A 139 -1.66 5.68 18.13
C ALA A 139 -0.72 4.46 18.16
N GLY A 140 -0.32 3.91 17.00
CA GLY A 140 0.49 2.70 16.91
C GLY A 140 -0.23 1.42 17.36
N ALA A 141 -1.55 1.45 17.54
CA ALA A 141 -2.35 0.30 17.96
C ALA A 141 -2.54 -0.73 16.83
N ILE A 142 -2.42 -0.28 15.57
CA ILE A 142 -2.38 -1.12 14.36
C ILE A 142 -1.27 -0.61 13.42
N PRO A 143 -0.60 -1.50 12.65
CA PRO A 143 0.45 -1.09 11.70
C PRO A 143 -0.10 -0.57 10.36
N SER A 144 -1.33 -0.97 10.02
CA SER A 144 -2.03 -0.64 8.78
C SER A 144 -3.53 -0.92 8.92
N TYR A 145 -4.32 -0.45 7.95
CA TYR A 145 -5.73 -0.81 7.81
C TYR A 145 -6.19 -0.83 6.35
N GLU A 146 -7.23 -1.62 6.07
CA GLU A 146 -7.85 -1.75 4.75
C GLU A 146 -9.36 -1.51 4.82
N LEU A 147 -9.90 -0.78 3.85
CA LEU A 147 -11.32 -0.42 3.75
C LEU A 147 -11.76 -0.43 2.28
N ASP A 148 -12.93 -1.01 2.00
CA ASP A 148 -13.70 -0.67 0.80
C ASP A 148 -14.55 0.57 1.08
N GLY A 149 -14.66 1.47 0.09
CA GLY A 149 -15.40 2.73 0.22
C GLY A 149 -15.72 3.40 -1.11
N ARG A 150 -16.16 4.66 -1.04
CA ARG A 150 -16.61 5.54 -2.11
C ARG A 150 -15.91 6.88 -2.01
N PHE A 151 -15.13 7.21 -3.04
CA PHE A 151 -14.60 8.55 -3.23
C PHE A 151 -15.60 9.39 -4.01
N ILE A 152 -15.74 10.65 -3.61
CA ILE A 152 -16.46 11.69 -4.35
C ILE A 152 -15.43 12.47 -5.15
N ARG A 153 -15.62 12.50 -6.48
CA ARG A 153 -14.76 13.24 -7.40
C ARG A 153 -15.12 14.73 -7.45
N GLN A 154 -14.23 15.53 -8.05
CA GLN A 154 -14.49 16.96 -8.31
C GLN A 154 -15.75 17.20 -9.17
N ASP A 155 -16.06 16.27 -10.10
CA ASP A 155 -17.27 16.28 -10.92
C ASP A 155 -18.54 15.78 -10.18
N GLY A 156 -18.43 15.43 -8.89
CA GLY A 156 -19.51 14.88 -8.08
C GLY A 156 -19.78 13.38 -8.32
N SER A 157 -19.09 12.75 -9.28
CA SER A 157 -19.26 11.31 -9.56
C SER A 157 -18.63 10.46 -8.44
N VAL A 158 -19.21 9.28 -8.22
CA VAL A 158 -18.78 8.34 -7.17
C VAL A 158 -17.87 7.27 -7.77
N ARG A 159 -16.71 7.03 -7.16
CA ARG A 159 -15.88 5.85 -7.46
C ARG A 159 -15.82 4.92 -6.27
N TRP A 160 -16.15 3.65 -6.50
CA TRP A 160 -15.88 2.60 -5.52
C TRP A 160 -14.38 2.33 -5.50
N VAL A 161 -13.78 2.41 -4.33
CA VAL A 161 -12.35 2.19 -4.13
C VAL A 161 -12.11 1.13 -3.07
N HIS A 162 -11.04 0.37 -3.26
CA HIS A 162 -10.38 -0.38 -2.20
C HIS A 162 -9.17 0.44 -1.74
N LYS A 163 -9.07 0.70 -0.44
CA LYS A 163 -8.04 1.55 0.17
C LYS A 163 -7.25 0.77 1.22
N PHE A 164 -5.93 0.76 1.07
CA PHE A 164 -4.96 0.36 2.10
C PHE A 164 -4.26 1.61 2.65
N VAL A 165 -4.00 1.65 3.96
CA VAL A 165 -3.13 2.67 4.58
C VAL A 165 -2.17 2.02 5.55
N SER A 166 -0.91 2.44 5.53
CA SER A 166 0.07 2.15 6.58
C SER A 166 0.86 3.40 6.98
N VAL A 167 1.60 3.29 8.07
CA VAL A 167 2.70 4.23 8.34
C VAL A 167 3.74 4.09 7.23
N LEU A 168 4.27 5.23 6.77
CA LEU A 168 5.40 5.29 5.83
C LEU A 168 6.69 5.64 6.56
N ASP A 169 6.62 6.63 7.46
CA ASP A 169 7.77 7.12 8.22
C ASP A 169 7.41 7.43 9.69
N VAL A 170 8.40 7.33 10.57
CA VAL A 170 8.27 7.47 12.03
C VAL A 170 9.35 8.40 12.55
N GLU A 171 8.95 9.55 13.08
CA GLU A 171 9.82 10.54 13.72
C GLU A 171 9.54 10.57 15.23
N ASP A 172 10.59 10.61 16.07
CA ASP A 172 10.49 10.56 17.54
C ASP A 172 9.57 9.45 18.11
N GLY A 173 9.50 8.31 17.41
CA GLY A 173 8.67 7.17 17.80
C GLY A 173 7.17 7.35 17.53
N ARG A 174 6.78 8.34 16.73
CA ARG A 174 5.40 8.61 16.31
C ARG A 174 5.29 8.57 14.78
N PRO A 175 4.18 8.09 14.20
CA PRO A 175 3.95 8.19 12.76
C PRO A 175 4.02 9.66 12.30
N HIS A 176 4.90 9.96 11.34
CA HIS A 176 5.09 11.29 10.76
C HIS A 176 4.42 11.38 9.38
N GLU A 177 4.73 10.41 8.50
CA GLU A 177 4.07 10.24 7.20
C GLU A 177 3.30 8.92 7.13
N LEU A 178 2.16 8.95 6.43
CA LEU A 178 1.36 7.78 6.12
C LEU A 178 1.24 7.62 4.60
N ILE A 179 1.25 6.36 4.13
CA ILE A 179 1.02 6.03 2.72
C ILE A 179 -0.37 5.44 2.54
N SER A 180 -1.15 5.99 1.60
CA SER A 180 -2.45 5.48 1.17
C SER A 180 -2.32 4.91 -0.23
N LEU A 181 -2.64 3.63 -0.39
CA LEU A 181 -2.78 2.95 -1.67
C LEU A 181 -4.27 2.82 -1.99
N VAL A 182 -4.69 3.20 -3.20
CA VAL A 182 -6.09 3.26 -3.60
C VAL A 182 -6.27 2.63 -4.98
N THR A 183 -7.11 1.62 -5.05
CA THR A 183 -7.47 0.92 -6.29
C THR A 183 -8.93 1.23 -6.63
N ASP A 184 -9.21 1.78 -7.80
CA ASP A 184 -10.58 1.90 -8.31
C ASP A 184 -11.13 0.51 -8.64
N VAL A 185 -12.19 0.12 -7.94
CA VAL A 185 -12.89 -1.16 -8.12
C VAL A 185 -14.28 -0.98 -8.71
N THR A 186 -14.62 0.22 -9.21
CA THR A 186 -15.93 0.56 -9.79
C THR A 186 -16.29 -0.35 -10.96
N ALA A 187 -15.40 -0.46 -11.95
CA ALA A 187 -15.63 -1.31 -13.13
C ALA A 187 -15.74 -2.80 -12.76
N ARG A 188 -14.91 -3.28 -11.83
CA ARG A 188 -14.98 -4.66 -11.32
C ARG A 188 -16.32 -4.93 -10.61
N ARG A 189 -16.74 -4.05 -9.70
CA ARG A 189 -18.01 -4.18 -8.98
C ARG A 189 -19.23 -4.10 -9.91
N ALA A 190 -19.18 -3.27 -10.96
CA ALA A 190 -20.23 -3.21 -11.97
C ALA A 190 -20.35 -4.52 -12.76
N ALA A 191 -19.23 -5.08 -13.25
CA ALA A 191 -19.21 -6.35 -13.97
C ALA A 191 -19.65 -7.53 -13.07
N GLU A 192 -19.24 -7.55 -11.80
CA GLU A 192 -19.71 -8.55 -10.83
C GLU A 192 -21.21 -8.43 -10.52
N ALA A 193 -21.77 -7.22 -10.50
CA ALA A 193 -23.20 -7.01 -10.29
C ALA A 193 -24.01 -7.49 -11.50
N GLU A 194 -23.62 -7.10 -12.72
CA GLU A 194 -24.26 -7.53 -13.95
C GLU A 194 -24.24 -9.07 -14.10
N LEU A 195 -23.12 -9.72 -13.74
CA LEU A 195 -23.04 -11.18 -13.76
C LEU A 195 -24.00 -11.84 -12.76
N ARG A 196 -24.08 -11.31 -11.52
CA ARG A 196 -25.03 -11.81 -10.51
C ARG A 196 -26.48 -11.64 -10.95
N GLU A 197 -26.85 -10.50 -11.52
CA GLU A 197 -28.20 -10.25 -12.03
C GLU A 197 -28.57 -11.24 -13.15
N ARG A 198 -27.63 -11.54 -14.07
CA ARG A 198 -27.81 -12.54 -15.13
C ARG A 198 -27.96 -13.95 -14.56
N ASP A 199 -27.13 -14.34 -13.59
CA ASP A 199 -27.19 -15.65 -12.94
C ASP A 199 -28.51 -15.87 -12.18
N ASP A 200 -28.96 -14.86 -11.42
CA ASP A 200 -30.20 -14.95 -10.65
C ASP A 200 -31.44 -14.92 -11.55
N ALA A 201 -31.41 -14.15 -12.65
CA ALA A 201 -32.44 -14.21 -13.69
C ALA A 201 -32.50 -15.60 -14.37
N ALA A 202 -31.34 -16.18 -14.71
CA ALA A 202 -31.26 -17.53 -15.30
C ALA A 202 -31.78 -18.61 -14.34
N ARG A 203 -31.46 -18.51 -13.04
CA ARG A 203 -31.98 -19.40 -12.00
C ARG A 203 -33.50 -19.30 -11.86
N LEU A 204 -34.06 -18.09 -11.86
CA LEU A 204 -35.51 -17.89 -11.76
C LEU A 204 -36.25 -18.47 -12.97
N VAL A 205 -35.72 -18.30 -14.17
CA VAL A 205 -36.25 -18.91 -15.40
C VAL A 205 -36.19 -20.44 -15.32
N ALA A 206 -35.09 -21.01 -14.83
CA ALA A 206 -34.92 -22.46 -14.68
C ALA A 206 -35.89 -23.07 -13.64
N ASP A 207 -36.07 -22.45 -12.46
CA ASP A 207 -37.04 -22.90 -11.45
C ASP A 207 -38.48 -22.85 -11.97
N THR A 208 -38.83 -21.74 -12.66
CA THR A 208 -40.15 -21.57 -13.26
C THR A 208 -40.43 -22.63 -14.34
N ALA A 209 -39.45 -22.90 -15.21
CA ALA A 209 -39.56 -23.94 -16.23
C ALA A 209 -39.68 -25.35 -15.61
N ALA A 210 -38.87 -25.68 -14.59
CA ALA A 210 -38.95 -26.96 -13.90
C ALA A 210 -40.32 -27.18 -13.24
N ARG A 211 -40.88 -26.14 -12.61
CA ARG A 211 -42.23 -26.17 -12.02
C ARG A 211 -43.33 -26.39 -13.07
N LEU A 212 -43.23 -25.77 -14.24
CA LEU A 212 -44.20 -25.96 -15.34
C LEU A 212 -44.14 -27.39 -15.91
N VAL A 213 -42.92 -27.94 -16.10
CA VAL A 213 -42.73 -29.32 -16.57
C VAL A 213 -43.30 -30.34 -15.58
N LEU A 214 -43.00 -30.19 -14.29
CA LEU A 214 -43.51 -31.08 -13.24
C LEU A 214 -45.03 -30.92 -13.03
N GLY A 215 -45.56 -29.70 -13.15
CA GLY A 215 -47.00 -29.43 -13.07
C GLY A 215 -47.81 -30.11 -14.18
N ASN A 216 -47.31 -30.08 -15.42
CA ASN A 216 -47.96 -30.78 -16.54
C ASN A 216 -47.87 -32.31 -16.43
N ALA A 217 -46.78 -32.85 -15.87
CA ALA A 217 -46.65 -34.29 -15.64
C ALA A 217 -47.66 -34.84 -14.62
N GLY A 218 -48.07 -34.05 -13.63
CA GLY A 218 -49.06 -34.44 -12.62
C GLY A 218 -50.52 -34.42 -13.10
N GLY A 219 -50.85 -33.66 -14.15
CA GLY A 219 -52.23 -33.47 -14.62
C GLY A 219 -52.79 -34.59 -15.50
N ALA A 220 -51.95 -35.49 -16.01
CA ALA A 220 -52.31 -36.42 -17.08
C ALA A 220 -52.92 -37.77 -16.62
N LEU A 221 -53.06 -38.03 -15.32
CA LEU A 221 -53.47 -39.34 -14.78
C LEU A 221 -54.94 -39.45 -14.31
N HIS A 222 -55.78 -38.45 -14.56
CA HIS A 222 -57.22 -38.49 -14.21
C HIS A 222 -58.15 -38.06 -15.35
N ARG A 223 -58.25 -38.89 -16.40
CA ARG A 223 -59.46 -39.01 -17.23
C ARG A 223 -59.72 -40.46 -17.67
N GLY A 224 -60.65 -41.11 -16.99
CA GLY A 224 -61.22 -42.40 -17.38
C GLY A 224 -62.31 -42.84 -16.40
N GLY A 225 -63.58 -42.75 -16.80
CA GLY A 225 -64.74 -43.18 -16.01
C GLY A 225 -65.80 -42.09 -15.82
N ALA A 226 -66.93 -42.24 -16.52
CA ALA A 226 -68.21 -41.66 -16.09
C ALA A 226 -68.72 -42.44 -14.85
N GLU A 227 -69.71 -42.00 -14.07
CA GLU A 227 -71.11 -41.87 -14.46
C GLU A 227 -71.90 -40.83 -13.62
N GLN A 228 -73.17 -40.64 -13.99
CA GLN A 228 -74.05 -39.55 -13.59
C GLN A 228 -74.90 -39.93 -12.36
N HIS A 229 -75.05 -39.03 -11.39
CA HIS A 229 -76.33 -38.87 -10.67
C HIS A 229 -76.49 -37.50 -10.02
N LEU A 230 -77.70 -36.93 -10.17
CA LEU A 230 -78.26 -35.77 -9.47
C LEU A 230 -79.34 -36.28 -8.51
N PRO A 231 -79.60 -35.66 -7.34
CA PRO A 231 -80.71 -34.68 -7.32
C PRO A 231 -80.69 -33.55 -6.25
N ARG A 232 -81.18 -32.37 -6.67
CA ARG A 232 -82.29 -31.58 -6.07
C ARG A 232 -82.28 -31.10 -4.57
N ALA A 233 -81.79 -29.87 -4.36
CA ALA A 233 -82.55 -28.67 -3.90
C ALA A 233 -83.18 -28.48 -2.45
N VAL A 234 -82.52 -27.59 -1.65
CA VAL A 234 -83.03 -26.48 -0.75
C VAL A 234 -83.76 -26.78 0.63
N PRO A 235 -84.03 -25.81 1.57
CA PRO A 235 -83.28 -25.57 2.84
C PRO A 235 -84.23 -25.44 4.10
N PRO A 236 -84.11 -24.49 5.09
CA PRO A 236 -82.98 -23.77 5.75
C PRO A 236 -83.01 -23.79 7.32
N GLY A 237 -82.00 -23.21 8.00
CA GLY A 237 -82.18 -22.65 9.35
C GLY A 237 -80.93 -22.47 10.22
N GLY A 238 -80.71 -21.28 10.79
CA GLY A 238 -79.75 -21.06 11.91
C GLY A 238 -78.82 -19.84 11.79
N ARG A 239 -79.23 -18.68 12.32
CA ARG A 239 -78.37 -17.48 12.50
C ARG A 239 -77.61 -17.52 13.83
N ARG A 240 -76.33 -17.11 13.84
CA ARG A 240 -75.67 -16.19 14.82
C ARG A 240 -74.22 -15.97 14.36
N LEU A 241 -73.83 -14.76 13.92
CA LEU A 241 -73.42 -13.58 14.70
C LEU A 241 -72.04 -13.72 15.38
N LEU A 242 -71.06 -13.13 14.69
CA LEU A 242 -69.74 -12.59 15.08
C LEU A 242 -69.80 -11.67 16.34
N PRO A 243 -68.68 -11.28 17.02
CA PRO A 243 -67.58 -10.51 16.39
C PRO A 243 -66.17 -10.76 17.03
N PRO A 244 -65.17 -9.84 17.03
CA PRO A 244 -63.84 -10.15 16.49
C PRO A 244 -62.69 -9.95 17.51
N LEU A 245 -61.42 -10.01 17.07
CA LEU A 245 -60.39 -8.95 17.26
C LEU A 245 -59.00 -9.36 16.71
N HIS A 246 -58.29 -8.35 16.19
CA HIS A 246 -56.89 -8.37 15.72
C HIS A 246 -55.94 -7.81 16.83
N PRO A 247 -54.62 -7.58 16.62
CA PRO A 247 -53.54 -8.57 16.60
C PRO A 247 -52.35 -8.19 17.55
N ARG A 248 -51.20 -8.90 17.41
CA ARG A 248 -49.80 -8.52 17.75
C ARG A 248 -49.08 -9.21 18.93
N ALA A 249 -47.96 -9.85 18.53
CA ALA A 249 -46.60 -9.67 19.05
C ALA A 249 -46.09 -10.40 20.33
N ARG A 250 -45.07 -11.24 20.06
CA ARG A 250 -43.82 -11.45 20.82
C ARG A 250 -43.88 -12.01 22.25
N ARG A 251 -43.36 -13.23 22.43
CA ARG A 251 -42.08 -13.51 23.14
C ARG A 251 -41.63 -14.98 23.02
N ARG A 252 -40.33 -15.20 22.79
CA ARG A 252 -39.51 -16.39 23.16
C ARG A 252 -38.85 -16.10 24.53
N PRO A 253 -38.10 -17.01 25.23
CA PRO A 253 -37.50 -18.30 24.83
C PRO A 253 -38.19 -19.50 25.57
N ALA A 254 -37.61 -20.65 25.98
CA ALA A 254 -36.23 -21.20 26.01
C ALA A 254 -36.21 -22.75 26.09
N ALA A 255 -35.02 -23.34 25.87
CA ALA A 255 -34.64 -24.76 26.06
C ALA A 255 -35.36 -25.82 25.19
N GLY A 256 -34.71 -26.90 24.73
CA GLY A 256 -33.30 -27.27 24.74
C GLY A 256 -33.13 -28.72 24.27
N LEU A 257 -31.99 -29.08 23.64
CA LEU A 257 -31.55 -30.47 23.43
C LEU A 257 -30.07 -30.50 22.96
N GLU A 258 -29.29 -31.37 23.60
CA GLU A 258 -27.83 -31.57 23.45
C GLU A 258 -27.45 -32.38 22.17
N PRO A 259 -26.16 -32.40 21.76
CA PRO A 259 -25.72 -33.00 20.50
C PRO A 259 -25.40 -34.51 20.59
N GLY A 260 -25.52 -35.20 19.45
CA GLY A 260 -25.08 -36.58 19.25
C GLY A 260 -23.71 -36.69 18.54
N PRO A 261 -22.91 -37.75 18.78
CA PRO A 261 -21.52 -37.84 18.33
C PRO A 261 -21.37 -38.37 16.90
N GLY A 262 -20.22 -38.09 16.28
CA GLY A 262 -19.82 -38.70 15.01
C GLY A 262 -18.85 -39.87 15.16
N PRO A 263 -18.53 -40.55 14.05
CA PRO A 263 -17.20 -41.10 13.77
C PRO A 263 -16.56 -40.27 12.61
N GLY A 264 -15.25 -40.18 12.42
CA GLY A 264 -14.17 -41.06 12.87
C GLY A 264 -13.36 -41.49 11.63
N GLY A 265 -12.34 -40.71 11.25
CA GLY A 265 -11.55 -40.96 10.05
C GLY A 265 -10.40 -39.97 9.87
N ALA A 266 -9.17 -40.45 10.07
CA ALA A 266 -7.89 -39.78 9.81
C ALA A 266 -6.98 -40.83 9.09
N PRO A 267 -5.72 -40.54 8.68
CA PRO A 267 -4.96 -39.29 8.76
C PRO A 267 -4.24 -38.90 7.44
N GLY A 268 -3.45 -37.81 7.46
CA GLY A 268 -2.30 -37.65 6.57
C GLY A 268 -2.04 -36.23 6.05
N GLY A 269 -0.82 -35.72 6.25
CA GLY A 269 -0.27 -34.58 5.52
C GLY A 269 0.10 -33.35 6.37
N GLU A 270 1.22 -33.40 7.07
CA GLU A 270 1.97 -32.16 7.40
C GLU A 270 2.73 -31.66 6.16
N PRO A 271 2.73 -30.35 5.89
CA PRO A 271 3.82 -29.66 5.23
C PRO A 271 4.49 -28.70 6.21
N GLY A 272 5.74 -28.98 6.60
CA GLY A 272 6.50 -28.14 7.52
C GLY A 272 7.26 -26.98 6.87
N ALA A 273 8.05 -26.29 7.70
CA ALA A 273 9.06 -25.26 7.37
C ALA A 273 8.51 -23.82 7.14
N PRO A 274 9.29 -22.74 7.41
CA PRO A 274 10.75 -22.73 7.58
C PRO A 274 11.32 -22.36 8.97
N ARG A 275 12.55 -22.85 9.14
CA ARG A 275 13.45 -22.71 10.28
C ARG A 275 13.78 -21.25 10.60
N ARG A 276 13.77 -20.88 11.88
CA ARG A 276 14.47 -19.67 12.36
C ARG A 276 15.98 -19.89 12.29
N VAL A 277 16.70 -18.98 11.65
CA VAL A 277 18.17 -18.92 11.68
C VAL A 277 18.61 -18.21 12.97
N PRO A 278 19.46 -18.80 13.81
CA PRO A 278 20.01 -18.09 14.97
C PRO A 278 21.17 -17.18 14.54
N LEU A 279 21.06 -15.89 14.83
CA LEU A 279 22.17 -14.96 14.73
C LEU A 279 23.23 -15.34 15.79
N ARG A 280 24.45 -15.67 15.34
CA ARG A 280 25.60 -15.87 16.23
C ARG A 280 26.20 -14.52 16.66
N PRO A 281 26.73 -14.40 17.88
CA PRO A 281 27.41 -13.19 18.33
C PRO A 281 28.87 -13.16 17.84
N GLY A 282 29.31 -12.02 17.31
CA GLY A 282 30.72 -11.61 17.24
C GLY A 282 30.90 -10.37 18.11
N ALA A 283 31.64 -10.43 19.23
CA ALA A 283 33.10 -10.37 19.25
C ALA A 283 33.62 -9.01 18.71
N GLY A 284 33.69 -8.00 19.58
CA GLY A 284 34.45 -6.77 19.31
C GLY A 284 35.93 -6.93 19.70
N PRO A 285 36.75 -5.87 19.54
CA PRO A 285 38.05 -5.78 20.19
C PRO A 285 38.00 -4.87 21.43
N ARG A 286 38.65 -5.33 22.52
CA ARG A 286 39.13 -4.46 23.60
C ARG A 286 40.46 -3.82 23.19
N HIS A 287 40.80 -2.69 23.81
CA HIS A 287 42.12 -2.06 24.06
C HIS A 287 42.11 -0.56 23.70
N ALA A 288 42.86 0.33 24.35
CA ALA A 288 43.30 0.42 25.76
C ALA A 288 44.02 1.77 25.96
N ALA A 289 43.83 2.40 27.13
CA ALA A 289 44.73 3.38 27.77
C ALA A 289 45.13 4.68 27.01
N GLY A 290 45.53 5.72 27.77
CA GLY A 290 46.55 6.65 27.26
C GLY A 290 46.39 8.16 27.40
N ALA A 291 46.12 8.66 28.61
CA ALA A 291 46.85 9.77 29.26
C ALA A 291 47.03 11.18 28.60
N ARG A 292 46.92 12.20 29.47
CA ARG A 292 47.39 13.61 29.35
C ARG A 292 46.58 14.49 28.37
N GLY A 293 46.42 15.80 28.60
CA GLY A 293 46.89 16.61 29.73
C GLY A 293 47.43 17.98 29.28
N ALA A 294 46.53 18.94 29.10
CA ALA A 294 46.79 20.39 29.01
C ALA A 294 45.46 21.10 29.34
N GLY A 295 45.40 22.20 30.09
CA GLY A 295 46.48 23.10 30.47
C GLY A 295 46.20 24.50 29.94
N ALA A 296 45.05 25.08 30.28
CA ALA A 296 44.69 26.46 29.97
C ALA A 296 44.85 27.31 31.23
N GLY A 297 46.01 27.94 31.38
CA GLY A 297 46.24 28.95 32.40
C GLY A 297 45.56 30.26 31.99
N GLY A 298 44.98 30.96 32.98
CA GLY A 298 44.65 32.37 32.86
C GLY A 298 45.69 33.22 33.61
N VAL A 299 45.69 34.52 33.26
CA VAL A 299 46.60 35.59 33.72
C VAL A 299 47.99 35.53 33.11
#